data_AF-Q224D8-F1
#
_entry.id   AF-Q224D8-F1
#
_cell.length_a   1.000
_cell.length_b   1.000
_cell.length_c   1.000
_cell.angle_alpha   90.00
_cell.angle_beta   90.00
_cell.angle_gamma   90.00
#
_symmetry.space_group_name_H-M   'P 1'
#
loop_
_entity.id
_entity.type
_entity.pdbx_description
1 polymer ?
#
loop_
_entity_poly.entity_id
_entity_poly.type
_entity_poly.pdbx_seq_one_letter_code
_entity_poly.pdbx_strand_id
1 'polypeptide(L)' 'GNEIGAEGAKHIAMSLEKCQNITSLNLNLEDNNIGAEGAKHIAMSLEKCQNITSLNLNLWQF' A
#
# COMPACT_ATOMS: atom_id res chain seq x y z
N GLY A 1 -1.79 -15.31 2.48
CA GLY A 1 -2.77 -14.38 1.91
C GLY A 1 -4.02 -14.26 2.74
N ASN A 2 -4.51 -13.03 2.94
CA ASN A 2 -5.78 -12.73 3.61
C ASN A 2 -6.90 -12.35 2.61
N GLU A 3 -6.70 -12.60 1.32
CA GLU A 3 -7.66 -12.28 0.24
C GLU A 3 -8.16 -10.81 0.27
N ILE A 4 -7.28 -9.86 0.61
CA ILE A 4 -7.61 -8.42 0.66
C ILE A 4 -8.24 -7.96 -0.67
N GLY A 5 -7.72 -8.47 -1.79
CA GLY A 5 -8.22 -8.13 -3.12
C GLY A 5 -7.93 -6.68 -3.50
N ALA A 6 -8.30 -6.31 -4.74
CA ALA A 6 -8.09 -4.96 -5.25
C ALA A 6 -8.83 -3.89 -4.42
N GLU A 7 -10.08 -4.18 -3.99
CA GLU A 7 -10.87 -3.22 -3.23
C GLU A 7 -10.35 -3.04 -1.80
N GLY A 8 -9.85 -4.10 -1.15
CA GLY A 8 -9.20 -3.96 0.15
C GLY A 8 -7.90 -3.15 0.06
N ALA A 9 -7.10 -3.36 -1.00
CA ALA A 9 -5.90 -2.56 -1.24
C ALA A 9 -6.21 -1.08 -1.46
N LYS A 10 -7.33 -0.77 -2.13
CA LYS A 10 -7.84 0.60 -2.24
C LYS A 10 -8.22 1.22 -0.89
N HIS A 11 -8.82 0.45 0.03
CA HIS A 11 -9.10 0.93 1.39
C HIS A 11 -7.83 1.18 2.20
N ILE A 12 -6.81 0.33 2.04
CA ILE A 12 -5.48 0.54 2.62
C ILE A 12 -4.87 1.83 2.05
N ALA A 13 -4.90 2.01 0.73
CA ALA A 13 -4.40 3.22 0.08
C ALA A 13 -5.06 4.49 0.63
N MET A 14 -6.39 4.53 0.74
CA MET A 14 -7.12 5.67 1.32
C MET A 14 -6.71 5.96 2.77
N SER A 15 -6.32 4.94 3.52
CA SER A 15 -5.84 5.09 4.89
C SER A 15 -4.41 5.65 4.93
N LEU A 16 -3.54 5.20 4.02
CA LEU A 16 -2.16 5.70 3.88
C LEU A 16 -2.12 7.20 3.57
N GLU A 17 -3.06 7.72 2.78
CA GLU A 17 -3.13 9.17 2.47
C GLU A 17 -3.27 10.06 3.71
N LYS A 18 -3.80 9.52 4.81
CA LYS A 18 -3.95 10.24 6.09
C LYS A 18 -2.68 10.19 6.95
N CYS A 19 -1.74 9.31 6.62
CA CYS A 19 -0.47 9.16 7.33
C CYS A 19 0.56 10.17 6.83
N GLN A 20 0.33 11.47 7.08
CA GLN A 20 1.23 12.53 6.61
C GLN A 20 2.51 12.67 7.45
N ASN A 21 2.51 12.18 8.70
CA ASN A 21 3.61 12.37 9.64
C ASN A 21 4.50 11.14 9.82
N ILE A 22 4.29 10.08 9.04
CA ILE A 22 5.13 8.87 9.14
C ILE A 22 6.43 9.07 8.38
N THR A 23 7.54 8.65 8.97
CA THR A 23 8.88 8.70 8.36
C THR A 23 9.35 7.33 7.90
N SER A 24 8.77 6.26 8.44
CA SER A 24 9.06 4.88 8.06
C SER A 24 7.76 4.13 7.81
N LEU A 25 7.70 3.42 6.69
CA LEU A 25 6.59 2.57 6.31
C LEU A 25 7.10 1.18 5.95
N ASN A 26 6.53 0.16 6.59
CA ASN A 26 6.66 -1.23 6.19
C ASN A 26 5.27 -1.78 5.86
N LEU A 27 5.04 -2.08 4.58
CA LEU A 27 3.77 -2.58 4.08
C LEU A 27 4.00 -3.88 3.30
N ASN A 28 3.57 -4.99 3.89
CA ASN A 28 3.58 -6.29 3.25
C ASN A 28 2.16 -6.70 2.85
N LEU A 29 1.92 -6.76 1.54
CA LEU A 29 0.69 -7.23 0.90
C LEU A 29 0.96 -8.43 -0.02
N GLU A 30 2.02 -9.19 0.25
CA GLU A 30 2.33 -10.44 -0.44
C GLU A 30 1.16 -11.43 -0.35
N ASP A 31 0.85 -12.08 -1.47
CA ASP A 31 -0.18 -13.11 -1.62
C ASP A 31 -1.58 -12.65 -1.17
N ASN A 32 -1.93 -11.38 -1.38
CA ASN A 32 -3.23 -10.83 -1.00
C ASN A 32 -4.18 -10.60 -2.17
N ASN A 33 -3.83 -11.10 -3.36
CA ASN A 33 -4.61 -10.99 -4.59
C ASN A 33 -5.02 -9.55 -4.93
N ILE A 34 -4.17 -8.57 -4.59
CA ILE A 34 -4.52 -7.14 -4.79
C ILE A 34 -4.56 -6.75 -6.27
N GLY A 35 -3.89 -7.52 -7.13
CA GLY A 35 -3.78 -7.30 -8.56
C GLY A 35 -3.09 -5.98 -8.93
N ALA A 36 -3.00 -5.71 -10.23
CA ALA A 36 -2.39 -4.49 -10.73
C ALA A 36 -3.13 -3.21 -10.27
N GLU A 37 -4.46 -3.26 -10.19
CA GLU A 37 -5.27 -2.11 -9.77
C GLU A 37 -5.09 -1.78 -8.28
N GLY A 38 -5.06 -2.79 -7.41
CA GLY A 38 -4.77 -2.59 -5.99
C GLY A 38 -3.36 -2.03 -5.76
N ALA A 39 -2.36 -2.57 -6.47
CA ALA A 39 -0.99 -2.06 -6.41
C ALA A 39 -0.89 -0.60 -6.88
N LYS A 40 -1.61 -0.22 -7.94
CA LYS A 40 -1.69 1.15 -8.44
C LYS A 40 -2.28 2.11 -7.41
N HIS A 41 -3.34 1.72 -6.70
CA HIS A 41 -3.90 2.52 -5.61
C HIS A 41 -2.89 2.76 -4.49
N ILE A 42 -2.17 1.72 -4.05
CA ILE A 42 -1.11 1.84 -3.04
C ILE A 42 -0.03 2.83 -3.52
N ALA A 43 0.46 2.69 -4.75
CA ALA A 43 1.48 3.58 -5.31
C ALA A 43 1.02 5.06 -5.31
N MET A 44 -0.20 5.34 -5.77
CA MET A 44 -0.75 6.71 -5.77
C MET A 44 -0.87 7.29 -4.36
N SER A 45 -1.23 6.48 -3.35
CA SER A 45 -1.30 6.98 -1.97
C SER A 45 0.07 7.35 -1.41
N LEU A 46 1.13 6.62 -1.78
CA LEU A 46 2.48 6.87 -1.31
C LEU A 46 3.05 8.20 -1.83
N GLU A 47 2.60 8.70 -2.99
CA GLU A 47 2.94 10.04 -3.48
C GLU A 47 2.53 11.16 -2.51
N LYS A 48 1.48 10.93 -1.70
CA LYS A 48 1.00 11.89 -0.68
C LYS A 48 1.78 11.80 0.63
N CYS A 49 2.51 10.72 0.87
CA CYS A 49 3.29 10.50 2.09
C CYS A 49 4.70 11.12 1.97
N GLN A 50 4.77 12.45 1.88
CA GLN A 50 6.01 13.19 1.56
C GLN A 50 7.13 13.07 2.62
N ASN A 51 6.81 12.65 3.84
CA ASN A 51 7.77 12.56 4.94
C ASN A 51 8.45 11.19 5.07
N ILE A 52 8.07 10.20 4.25
CA ILE A 52 8.67 8.86 4.29
C ILE A 52 10.12 8.93 3.81
N THR A 53 11.05 8.53 4.67
CA THR A 53 12.49 8.39 4.36
C THR A 53 12.94 6.93 4.35
N SER A 54 12.14 6.02 4.89
CA SER A 54 12.37 4.57 4.87
C SER A 54 11.11 3.85 4.39
N LEU A 55 11.20 3.15 3.27
CA LEU A 55 10.08 2.41 2.68
C LEU A 55 10.48 0.94 2.44
N ASN A 56 9.75 0.03 3.07
CA ASN A 56 9.71 -1.39 2.70
C ASN A 56 8.32 -1.72 2.16
N LEU A 57 8.25 -2.14 0.90
CA LEU A 57 7.00 -2.40 0.19
C LEU A 57 7.09 -3.76 -0.51
N ASN A 58 6.31 -4.73 -0.05
CA ASN A 58 6.18 -6.04 -0.69
C ASN A 58 4.76 -6.20 -1.26
N LEU A 59 4.67 -6.28 -2.58
CA LEU A 59 3.40 -6.42 -3.32
C LEU A 59 3.37 -7.69 -4.19
N TRP A 60 4.22 -8.69 -3.94
CA TRP A 60 4.26 -9.94 -4.71
C TRP A 60 2.88 -10.65 -4.71
N GLN A 61 2.43 -11.21 -5.85
CA GLN A 61 1.11 -11.87 -5.98
C GLN A 61 1.11 -13.22 -6.75
N PHE A 62 2.26 -13.90 -6.89
CA PHE A 62 2.29 -15.21 -7.60
C PHE A 62 1.80 -16.37 -6.75
#